data_AF-A0A1Z5J0C0-F1
#
_entry.id   AF-A0A1Z5J0C0-F1
#
_cell.length_a   1.000
_cell.length_b   1.000
_cell.length_c   1.000
_cell.angle_alpha   90.00
_cell.angle_beta   90.00
_cell.angle_gamma   90.00
#
_symmetry.space_group_name_H-M   'P 1'
#
loop_
_entity.id
_entity.type
_entity.pdbx_description
1 polymer ?
#
loop_
_entity_poly.entity_id
_entity_poly.type
_entity_poly.pdbx_seq_one_letter_code
_entity_poly.pdbx_strand_id
1 'polypeptide(L)'
;MPDNEPFTKDAHVTFPSGTLTLTELQQIFKTLPFELDLVDANDRFSWYSDQPNRNHGRSQDQIGKTLAEIHPAKILPTIKSLIESFKAGKQDSINIPSTQNGHKILTTYYALRDDAGAYLGTLECTANVDQVISMFENGAFDAISGASSQPGKNSNTADATTGALAKPKMPENLDTTTGASQK
;
A
#
# COMPACT_ATOMS: atom_id res chain seq x y z
N MET A 1 -9.61 16.31 26.62
CA MET A 1 -8.90 16.24 25.33
C MET A 1 -7.43 16.07 25.67
N PRO A 2 -6.65 15.14 25.08
CA PRO A 2 -5.22 15.19 25.27
C PRO A 2 -4.61 16.27 24.36
N ASP A 3 -3.78 17.11 24.98
CA ASP A 3 -3.33 18.44 24.56
C ASP A 3 -1.99 18.43 23.80
N ASN A 4 -1.85 17.79 22.63
CA ASN A 4 -0.50 17.77 22.02
C ASN A 4 -0.33 17.81 20.50
N GLU A 5 -1.20 18.46 19.72
CA GLU A 5 -0.83 18.88 18.36
C GLU A 5 -1.47 20.23 17.97
N PRO A 6 -0.78 21.11 17.22
CA PRO A 6 -1.39 22.28 16.61
C PRO A 6 -2.41 21.80 15.56
N PHE A 7 -3.66 21.63 15.97
CA PHE A 7 -4.76 21.35 15.07
C PHE A 7 -5.38 22.67 14.62
N THR A 8 -5.10 23.07 13.39
CA THR A 8 -5.86 24.14 12.73
C THR A 8 -7.23 23.59 12.37
N LYS A 9 -8.19 23.76 13.29
CA LYS A 9 -9.58 23.25 13.15
C LYS A 9 -10.26 23.69 11.84
N ASP A 10 -9.85 24.84 11.31
CA ASP A 10 -10.43 25.43 10.09
C ASP A 10 -9.43 25.47 8.92
N ALA A 11 -8.34 24.67 8.97
CA ALA A 11 -7.43 24.60 7.83
C ALA A 11 -8.05 23.80 6.67
N HIS A 12 -7.83 24.35 5.48
CA HIS A 12 -8.23 23.76 4.22
C HIS A 12 -7.00 23.56 3.36
N VAL A 13 -6.95 22.45 2.64
CA VAL A 13 -5.97 22.19 1.59
C VAL A 13 -6.69 22.36 0.26
N THR A 14 -6.20 23.29 -0.56
CA THR A 14 -6.74 23.55 -1.90
C THR A 14 -5.83 22.93 -2.95
N PHE A 15 -6.41 22.03 -3.74
CA PHE A 15 -5.82 21.40 -4.90
C PHE A 15 -6.44 22.00 -6.17
N PRO A 16 -5.80 21.84 -7.35
CA PRO A 16 -6.43 22.17 -8.63
C PRO A 16 -7.79 21.47 -8.86
N SER A 17 -8.02 20.31 -8.22
CA SER A 17 -9.24 19.50 -8.34
C SER A 17 -10.30 19.77 -7.26
N GLY A 18 -10.06 20.68 -6.31
CA GLY A 18 -11.01 21.01 -5.26
C GLY A 18 -10.35 21.35 -3.92
N THR A 19 -11.17 21.57 -2.89
CA THR A 19 -10.71 21.92 -1.54
C THR A 19 -11.22 20.90 -0.54
N LEU A 20 -10.35 20.49 0.38
CA LEU A 20 -10.69 19.57 1.47
C LEU A 20 -10.31 20.19 2.81
N THR A 21 -11.14 19.96 3.82
CA THR A 21 -10.77 20.17 5.22
C THR A 21 -9.74 19.11 5.67
N LEU A 22 -9.00 19.40 6.73
CA LEU A 22 -8.10 18.40 7.33
C LEU A 22 -8.87 17.15 7.82
N THR A 23 -10.09 17.33 8.31
CA THR A 23 -10.95 16.21 8.73
C THR A 23 -11.30 15.31 7.55
N GLU A 24 -11.72 15.87 6.41
CA GLU A 24 -12.03 15.07 5.22
C GLU A 24 -10.80 14.32 4.71
N LEU A 25 -9.63 14.96 4.65
CA LEU A 25 -8.37 14.30 4.29
C LEU A 25 -8.05 13.11 5.20
N GLN A 26 -8.15 13.30 6.52
CA GLN A 26 -7.92 12.22 7.48
C GLN A 26 -8.94 11.09 7.29
N GLN A 27 -10.22 11.40 7.09
CA GLN A 27 -11.26 10.38 6.90
C GLN A 27 -11.09 9.61 5.60
N ILE A 28 -10.66 10.26 4.51
CA ILE A 28 -10.34 9.57 3.25
C ILE A 28 -9.28 8.48 3.51
N PHE A 29 -8.13 8.83 4.12
CA PHE A 29 -7.08 7.84 4.41
C PHE A 29 -7.50 6.75 5.39
N LYS A 30 -8.44 7.04 6.31
CA LYS A 30 -9.02 6.04 7.21
C LYS A 30 -10.02 5.12 6.52
N THR A 31 -10.63 5.55 5.43
CA THR A 31 -11.70 4.83 4.72
C THR A 31 -11.18 3.95 3.58
N LEU A 32 -10.08 4.36 2.92
CA LEU A 32 -9.50 3.57 1.83
C LEU A 32 -9.16 2.14 2.32
N PRO A 33 -9.43 1.09 1.54
CA PRO A 33 -9.17 -0.30 1.95
C PRO A 33 -7.69 -0.70 1.81
N PHE A 34 -6.78 0.24 2.11
CA PHE A 34 -5.35 0.09 1.97
C PHE A 34 -4.63 0.66 3.19
N GLU A 35 -3.61 -0.04 3.66
CA GLU A 35 -2.67 0.51 4.63
C GLU A 35 -1.63 1.34 3.90
N LEU A 36 -1.42 2.57 4.35
CA LEU A 36 -0.45 3.49 3.79
C LEU A 36 0.61 3.83 4.83
N ASP A 37 1.86 3.80 4.40
CA ASP A 37 3.04 4.14 5.19
C ASP A 37 3.94 5.05 4.35
N LEU A 38 4.39 6.17 4.92
CA LEU A 38 5.25 7.13 4.24
C LEU A 38 6.63 7.20 4.90
N VAL A 39 7.65 6.92 4.11
CA VAL A 39 9.05 7.22 4.42
C VAL A 39 9.43 8.50 3.68
N ASP A 40 9.92 9.51 4.38
CA ASP A 40 10.27 10.79 3.76
C ASP A 40 11.56 10.72 2.91
N ALA A 41 11.91 11.83 2.25
CA ALA A 41 13.11 11.92 1.42
C ALA A 41 14.43 11.64 2.18
N ASN A 42 14.43 11.76 3.52
CA ASN A 42 15.56 11.55 4.41
C ASN A 42 15.57 10.14 5.05
N ASP A 43 14.77 9.22 4.52
CA ASP A 43 14.66 7.83 4.97
C ASP A 43 14.15 7.70 6.42
N ARG A 44 13.28 8.61 6.84
CA ARG A 44 12.58 8.58 8.12
C ARG A 44 11.13 8.18 7.95
N PHE A 45 10.66 7.30 8.82
CA PHE A 45 9.24 6.95 8.88
C PHE A 45 8.44 8.17 9.35
N SER A 46 7.61 8.73 8.50
CA SER A 46 7.07 10.08 8.68
C SER A 46 5.57 10.10 8.98
N TRP A 47 4.82 9.13 8.44
CA TRP A 47 3.38 9.09 8.56
C TRP A 47 2.83 7.70 8.22
N TYR A 48 1.64 7.39 8.74
CA TYR A 48 0.86 6.23 8.34
C TYR A 48 -0.64 6.48 8.42
N SER A 49 -1.43 5.72 7.64
CA SER A 49 -2.89 5.70 7.76
C SER A 49 -3.32 4.92 9.01
N ASP A 50 -4.03 5.59 9.90
CA ASP A 50 -4.51 5.02 11.18
C ASP A 50 -5.86 4.29 11.01
N GLN A 51 -5.79 3.08 10.47
CA GLN A 51 -6.93 2.17 10.31
C GLN A 51 -6.97 1.14 11.44
N PRO A 52 -8.14 0.69 11.91
CA PRO A 52 -8.23 -0.19 13.07
C PRO A 52 -7.72 -1.63 12.82
N ASN A 53 -7.76 -2.13 11.59
CA ASN A 53 -7.50 -3.55 11.27
C ASN A 53 -6.32 -3.71 10.29
N ARG A 54 -5.16 -3.14 10.62
CA ARG A 54 -3.96 -3.25 9.78
C ARG A 54 -3.30 -4.62 9.90
N ASN A 55 -2.83 -5.16 8.78
CA ASN A 55 -1.88 -6.26 8.71
C ASN A 55 -0.55 -5.90 9.36
N HIS A 56 -0.06 -4.67 9.12
CA HIS A 56 1.16 -4.15 9.73
C HIS A 56 0.82 -3.11 10.80
N GLY A 57 0.94 -3.53 12.07
CA GLY A 57 0.74 -2.65 13.21
C GLY A 57 1.74 -1.48 13.20
N ARG A 58 1.24 -0.26 13.42
CA ARG A 58 2.04 0.95 13.57
C ARG A 58 1.71 1.66 14.87
N SER A 59 2.70 2.37 15.40
CA SER A 59 2.59 3.12 16.64
C SER A 59 3.22 4.50 16.49
N GLN A 60 2.72 5.49 17.25
CA GLN A 60 3.21 6.87 17.16
C GLN A 60 4.71 7.01 17.50
N ASP A 61 5.26 6.13 18.34
CA ASP A 61 6.68 6.17 18.70
C ASP A 61 7.60 5.78 17.52
N GLN A 62 7.06 5.24 16.42
CA GLN A 62 7.85 4.95 15.22
C GLN A 62 8.10 6.20 14.37
N ILE A 63 7.30 7.26 14.52
CA ILE A 63 7.42 8.48 13.71
C ILE A 63 8.77 9.16 13.98
N GLY A 64 9.45 9.57 12.90
CA GLY A 64 10.78 10.17 12.90
C GLY A 64 11.96 9.19 12.99
N LYS A 65 11.70 7.90 13.29
CA LYS A 65 12.76 6.88 13.35
C LYS A 65 13.28 6.52 11.96
N THR A 66 14.57 6.15 11.90
CA THR A 66 15.15 5.55 10.71
C THR A 66 14.55 4.17 10.45
N LEU A 67 14.64 3.71 9.20
CA LEU A 67 14.30 2.34 8.83
C LEU A 67 15.09 1.30 9.65
N ALA A 68 16.34 1.60 9.99
CA ALA A 68 17.17 0.73 10.81
C ALA A 68 16.65 0.54 12.25
N GLU A 69 15.95 1.54 12.78
CA GLU A 69 15.37 1.49 14.12
C GLU A 69 14.03 0.74 14.15
N ILE A 70 13.33 0.60 13.02
CA ILE A 70 11.98 0.00 12.96
C ILE A 70 11.90 -1.32 12.19
N HIS A 71 12.97 -1.74 11.50
CA HIS A 71 13.02 -3.01 10.76
C HIS A 71 14.15 -3.93 11.24
N PRO A 72 13.96 -5.26 11.17
CA PRO A 72 15.01 -6.22 11.48
C PRO A 72 16.25 -6.08 10.59
N ALA A 73 17.45 -6.28 11.15
CA ALA A 73 18.72 -6.12 10.43
C ALA A 73 18.82 -6.93 9.13
N LYS A 74 18.17 -8.11 9.07
CA LYS A 74 18.18 -9.00 7.90
C LYS A 74 17.54 -8.37 6.66
N ILE A 75 16.52 -7.51 6.81
CA ILE A 75 15.77 -6.95 5.67
C ILE A 75 16.25 -5.56 5.25
N LEU A 76 16.98 -4.85 6.13
CA LEU A 76 17.45 -3.49 5.88
C LEU A 76 18.22 -3.30 4.56
N PRO A 77 19.14 -4.20 4.13
CA PRO A 77 19.87 -4.01 2.87
C PRO A 77 18.93 -3.99 1.66
N THR A 78 17.90 -4.83 1.66
CA THR A 78 16.89 -4.90 0.59
C THR A 78 16.07 -3.62 0.52
N ILE A 79 15.59 -3.12 1.67
CA ILE A 79 14.81 -1.88 1.74
C ILE A 79 15.65 -0.67 1.29
N LYS A 80 16.91 -0.58 1.76
CA LYS A 80 17.82 0.49 1.35
C LYS A 80 18.07 0.48 -0.15
N SER A 81 18.34 -0.69 -0.74
CA SER A 81 18.57 -0.83 -2.18
C SER A 81 17.33 -0.43 -2.99
N LEU A 82 16.13 -0.77 -2.51
CA LEU A 82 14.88 -0.32 -3.11
C LEU A 82 14.76 1.21 -3.11
N ILE A 83 14.96 1.84 -1.96
CA ILE A 83 14.87 3.31 -1.83
C ILE A 83 15.93 4.01 -2.68
N GLU A 84 17.17 3.50 -2.71
CA GLU A 84 18.23 4.02 -3.57
C GLU A 84 17.84 3.94 -5.06
N SER A 85 17.17 2.87 -5.47
CA SER A 85 16.69 2.74 -6.85
C SER A 85 15.62 3.78 -7.21
N PHE A 86 14.74 4.11 -6.26
CA PHE A 86 13.73 5.16 -6.40
C PHE A 86 14.38 6.55 -6.45
N LYS A 87 15.29 6.85 -5.52
CA LYS A 87 16.06 8.10 -5.52
C LYS A 87 16.82 8.31 -6.82
N ALA A 88 17.39 7.25 -7.39
CA ALA A 88 18.11 7.27 -8.66
C ALA A 88 17.21 7.30 -9.91
N GLY A 89 15.88 7.26 -9.77
CA GLY A 89 14.93 7.27 -10.89
C GLY A 89 14.98 6.00 -11.75
N LYS A 90 15.48 4.88 -11.21
CA LYS A 90 15.59 3.61 -11.96
C LYS A 90 14.25 2.90 -12.12
N GLN A 91 13.34 3.14 -11.19
CA GLN A 91 11.98 2.62 -11.16
C GLN A 91 11.13 3.54 -10.29
N ASP A 92 9.81 3.54 -10.53
CA ASP A 92 8.86 4.34 -9.74
C ASP A 92 7.92 3.48 -8.89
N SER A 93 7.91 2.17 -9.10
CA SER A 93 7.15 1.25 -8.25
C SER A 93 7.70 -0.17 -8.26
N ILE A 94 7.39 -0.93 -7.21
CA ILE A 94 7.56 -2.38 -7.16
C ILE A 94 6.36 -3.02 -6.48
N ASN A 95 5.89 -4.14 -7.02
CA ASN A 95 4.77 -4.91 -6.50
C ASN A 95 5.29 -6.21 -5.87
N ILE A 96 4.90 -6.47 -4.63
CA ILE A 96 5.29 -7.65 -3.87
C ILE A 96 4.02 -8.39 -3.44
N PRO A 97 3.57 -9.40 -4.21
CA PRO A 97 2.51 -10.29 -3.77
C PRO A 97 3.02 -11.21 -2.67
N SER A 98 2.20 -11.44 -1.65
CA SER A 98 2.50 -12.37 -0.55
C SER A 98 1.23 -13.03 -0.02
N THR A 99 1.41 -14.05 0.82
CA THR A 99 0.31 -14.63 1.61
C THR A 99 0.64 -14.41 3.08
N GLN A 100 -0.23 -13.69 3.78
CA GLN A 100 -0.05 -13.36 5.20
C GLN A 100 -1.30 -13.80 5.96
N ASN A 101 -1.13 -14.62 7.00
CA ASN A 101 -2.24 -15.16 7.80
C ASN A 101 -3.36 -15.81 6.95
N GLY A 102 -3.01 -16.43 5.82
CA GLY A 102 -3.96 -17.06 4.89
C GLY A 102 -4.62 -16.12 3.88
N HIS A 103 -4.38 -14.81 3.97
CA HIS A 103 -4.92 -13.81 3.06
C HIS A 103 -3.93 -13.47 1.94
N LYS A 104 -4.45 -13.17 0.75
CA LYS A 104 -3.64 -12.67 -0.38
C LYS A 104 -3.39 -11.18 -0.19
N ILE A 105 -2.13 -10.82 0.01
CA ILE A 105 -1.72 -9.45 0.26
C ILE A 105 -0.87 -8.96 -0.92
N LEU A 106 -1.15 -7.74 -1.38
CA LEU A 106 -0.30 -7.02 -2.32
C LEU A 106 0.29 -5.80 -1.62
N THR A 107 1.61 -5.79 -1.46
CA THR A 107 2.35 -4.61 -1.00
C THR A 107 3.01 -3.95 -2.21
N THR A 108 2.68 -2.69 -2.45
CA THR A 108 3.29 -1.87 -3.50
C THR A 108 4.05 -0.73 -2.87
N TYR A 109 5.33 -0.60 -3.24
CA TYR A 109 6.11 0.59 -2.91
C TYR A 109 6.16 1.51 -4.12
N TYR A 110 5.98 2.81 -3.89
CA TYR A 110 6.02 3.85 -4.91
C TYR A 110 7.09 4.88 -4.58
N ALA A 111 7.81 5.35 -5.60
CA ALA A 111 8.59 6.57 -5.51
C ALA A 111 7.62 7.77 -5.53
N LEU A 112 7.41 8.41 -4.39
CA LEU A 112 6.58 9.62 -4.31
C LEU A 112 7.40 10.79 -4.86
N ARG A 113 6.86 11.48 -5.87
CA ARG A 113 7.50 12.62 -6.52
C ARG A 113 6.54 13.79 -6.65
N ASP A 114 7.09 14.99 -6.72
CA ASP A 114 6.33 16.17 -7.16
C ASP A 114 6.21 16.23 -8.69
N ASP A 115 5.48 17.23 -9.20
CA ASP A 115 5.27 17.46 -10.63
C ASP A 115 6.57 17.76 -11.40
N ALA A 116 7.64 18.18 -10.70
CA ALA A 116 8.97 18.40 -11.27
C ALA A 116 9.84 17.13 -11.27
N GLY A 117 9.32 16.00 -10.74
CA GLY A 117 10.02 14.73 -10.62
C GLY A 117 10.93 14.61 -9.40
N ALA A 118 10.94 15.61 -8.51
CA ALA A 118 11.75 15.58 -7.31
C ALA A 118 11.23 14.51 -6.35
N TYR A 119 12.13 13.66 -5.84
CA TYR A 119 11.78 12.58 -4.91
C TYR A 119 11.39 13.16 -3.54
N LEU A 120 10.15 12.92 -3.13
CA LEU A 120 9.58 13.34 -1.84
C LEU A 120 9.67 12.24 -0.78
N GLY A 121 9.78 10.98 -1.20
CA GLY A 121 9.77 9.84 -0.28
C GLY A 121 9.35 8.54 -0.94
N THR A 122 9.20 7.50 -0.13
CA THR A 122 8.62 6.21 -0.54
C THR A 122 7.27 6.04 0.14
N LEU A 123 6.23 5.85 -0.67
CA LEU A 123 4.92 5.44 -0.19
C LEU A 123 4.82 3.92 -0.28
N GLU A 124 4.60 3.26 0.83
CA GLU A 124 4.22 1.85 0.90
C GLU A 124 2.70 1.74 1.02
N CYS A 125 2.10 0.91 0.17
CA CYS A 125 0.67 0.64 0.12
C CYS A 125 0.44 -0.86 0.24
N THR A 126 -0.24 -1.31 1.29
CA THR A 126 -0.58 -2.71 1.50
C THR A 126 -2.09 -2.93 1.34
N ALA A 127 -2.47 -3.87 0.49
CA ALA A 127 -3.85 -4.22 0.18
C ALA A 127 -4.12 -5.70 0.48
N ASN A 128 -5.20 -5.99 1.22
CA ASN A 128 -5.79 -7.33 1.20
C ASN A 128 -6.66 -7.45 -0.05
N VAL A 129 -6.28 -8.34 -0.97
CA VAL A 129 -6.94 -8.48 -2.28
C VAL A 129 -7.97 -9.61 -2.33
N ASP A 130 -8.22 -10.31 -1.21
CA ASP A 130 -9.19 -11.41 -1.16
C ASP A 130 -10.58 -10.97 -1.59
N GLN A 131 -11.04 -9.81 -1.08
CA GLN A 131 -12.36 -9.27 -1.42
C GLN A 131 -12.45 -8.90 -2.90
N VAL A 132 -11.39 -8.32 -3.46
CA VAL A 132 -11.32 -7.97 -4.88
C VAL A 132 -11.41 -9.23 -5.72
N ILE A 133 -10.60 -10.24 -5.42
CA ILE A 133 -10.62 -11.52 -6.13
C ILE A 133 -12.01 -12.16 -6.06
N SER A 134 -12.60 -12.21 -4.87
CA SER A 134 -13.94 -12.75 -4.66
C SER A 134 -15.02 -12.00 -5.45
N MET A 135 -14.94 -10.67 -5.54
CA MET A 135 -15.88 -9.86 -6.33
C MET A 135 -15.81 -10.19 -7.82
N PHE A 136 -14.60 -10.39 -8.36
CA PHE A 136 -14.45 -10.80 -9.77
C PHE A 136 -14.97 -12.22 -10.02
N GLU A 137 -14.61 -13.17 -9.16
CA GLU A 137 -15.05 -14.57 -9.29
C GLU A 137 -16.57 -14.73 -9.19
N ASN A 138 -17.23 -13.88 -8.40
CA ASN A 138 -18.68 -13.92 -8.20
C ASN A 138 -19.48 -12.97 -9.12
N GLY A 139 -18.84 -12.33 -10.10
CA GLY A 139 -19.53 -11.43 -11.04
C GLY A 139 -20.18 -10.23 -10.34
N ALA A 140 -19.52 -9.64 -9.35
CA ALA A 140 -20.09 -8.55 -8.54
C ALA A 140 -20.55 -7.34 -9.38
N PHE A 141 -19.91 -7.08 -10.51
CA PHE A 141 -20.32 -6.02 -11.43
C PHE A 141 -21.67 -6.32 -12.11
N ASP A 142 -21.90 -7.57 -12.51
CA ASP A 142 -23.17 -8.00 -13.13
C ASP A 142 -24.34 -7.84 -12.14
N ALA A 143 -24.09 -8.14 -10.86
CA ALA A 143 -25.05 -7.96 -9.79
C ALA A 143 -25.45 -6.48 -9.59
N ILE A 144 -24.51 -5.54 -9.74
CA ILE A 144 -24.77 -4.10 -9.57
C ILE A 144 -25.37 -3.48 -10.85
N SER A 145 -24.95 -3.95 -12.02
CA SER A 145 -25.41 -3.42 -13.31
C SER A 145 -26.79 -3.94 -13.74
N GLY A 146 -27.34 -4.94 -13.04
CA GLY A 146 -28.63 -5.55 -13.39
C GLY A 146 -28.57 -6.46 -14.61
N ALA A 147 -27.38 -6.74 -15.14
CA ALA A 147 -27.16 -7.69 -16.22
C ALA A 147 -27.19 -9.12 -15.63
N SER A 148 -28.39 -9.66 -15.39
CA SER A 148 -28.54 -11.05 -14.96
C SER A 148 -28.16 -12.01 -16.10
N SER A 149 -26.98 -12.61 -16.06
CA SER A 149 -26.69 -13.88 -16.71
C SER A 149 -27.10 -15.01 -15.77
N GLN A 150 -28.19 -15.71 -16.09
CA GLN A 150 -28.54 -16.99 -15.48
C GLN A 150 -27.34 -17.96 -15.55
N PRO A 151 -27.03 -18.74 -14.49
CA PRO A 151 -25.96 -19.73 -14.55
C PRO A 151 -26.42 -20.93 -15.40
N GLY A 152 -26.14 -20.87 -16.69
CA GLY A 152 -26.25 -22.00 -17.60
C GLY A 152 -25.10 -22.99 -17.36
N LYS A 153 -25.43 -24.17 -16.82
CA LYS A 153 -24.60 -25.37 -16.95
C LYS A 153 -24.26 -25.63 -18.43
N ASN A 154 -22.98 -25.60 -18.82
CA ASN A 154 -22.25 -26.73 -19.44
C ASN A 154 -20.94 -26.32 -20.18
N SER A 155 -19.88 -27.07 -19.83
CA SER A 155 -18.79 -27.65 -20.65
C SER A 155 -18.13 -26.89 -21.82
N ASN A 156 -16.78 -26.80 -21.74
CA ASN A 156 -15.72 -26.83 -22.78
C ASN A 156 -15.86 -25.89 -24.01
N THR A 157 -14.89 -25.07 -24.42
CA THR A 157 -13.50 -25.36 -24.82
C THR A 157 -12.65 -24.07 -24.97
N ALA A 158 -11.33 -24.25 -24.88
CA ALA A 158 -10.18 -23.36 -25.08
C ALA A 158 -10.31 -22.13 -26.01
N ASP A 159 -9.66 -21.02 -25.63
CA ASP A 159 -8.40 -20.58 -26.26
C ASP A 159 -7.69 -19.53 -25.37
N ALA A 160 -6.41 -19.72 -25.05
CA ALA A 160 -5.61 -18.76 -24.30
C ALA A 160 -4.23 -18.64 -24.94
N THR A 161 -4.08 -17.61 -25.77
CA THR A 161 -2.77 -17.17 -26.25
C THR A 161 -2.09 -16.39 -25.12
N THR A 162 -1.34 -17.09 -24.27
CA THR A 162 -0.59 -16.49 -23.17
C THR A 162 0.71 -15.89 -23.71
N GLY A 163 0.75 -14.57 -23.86
CA GLY A 163 1.99 -13.82 -23.97
C GLY A 163 2.75 -13.91 -22.63
N ALA A 164 3.90 -14.56 -22.64
CA ALA A 164 4.75 -14.69 -21.46
C ALA A 164 5.36 -13.32 -21.08
N LEU A 165 4.93 -12.73 -19.96
CA LEU A 165 5.77 -11.77 -19.24
C LEU A 165 6.82 -12.55 -18.44
N ALA A 166 8.07 -12.16 -18.60
CA ALA A 166 9.21 -12.71 -17.88
C ALA A 166 8.98 -12.63 -16.36
N LYS A 167 9.16 -13.78 -15.68
CA LYS A 167 9.13 -13.87 -14.21
C LYS A 167 10.24 -13.00 -13.62
N PRO A 168 9.95 -12.02 -12.75
CA PRO A 168 10.97 -11.42 -11.91
C PRO A 168 11.49 -12.48 -10.95
N LYS A 169 12.81 -12.64 -10.88
CA LYS A 169 13.46 -13.56 -9.95
C LYS A 169 13.41 -12.95 -8.54
N MET A 170 12.49 -13.44 -7.70
CA MET A 170 12.43 -13.07 -6.28
C MET A 170 13.70 -13.55 -5.55
N PRO A 171 14.26 -12.78 -4.61
CA PRO A 171 15.20 -13.32 -3.65
C PRO A 171 14.48 -14.32 -2.73
N GLU A 172 15.00 -15.55 -2.64
CA GLU A 172 14.42 -16.71 -1.91
C GLU A 172 14.34 -16.54 -0.37
N ASN A 173 14.50 -15.34 0.17
CA ASN A 173 14.65 -15.11 1.61
C ASN A 173 13.88 -13.89 2.14
N LEU A 174 12.72 -13.56 1.55
CA LEU A 174 11.77 -12.64 2.18
C LEU A 174 10.95 -13.41 3.21
N ASP A 175 11.46 -13.46 4.43
CA ASP A 175 10.70 -13.91 5.60
C ASP A 175 9.62 -12.85 5.87
N THR A 176 8.38 -13.15 5.48
CA THR A 176 7.25 -12.19 5.48
C THR A 176 6.62 -11.99 6.85
N THR A 177 7.21 -12.55 7.91
CA THR A 177 6.86 -12.20 9.29
C THR A 177 7.67 -11.00 9.75
N THR A 178 7.44 -9.82 9.16
CA THR A 178 7.80 -8.56 9.83
C THR A 178 6.59 -8.10 10.64
N GLY A 179 6.32 -8.82 11.73
CA GLY A 179 5.60 -8.23 12.86
C GLY A 179 6.46 -7.09 13.38
N ALA A 180 6.09 -5.85 13.07
CA ALA A 180 6.57 -4.71 13.82
C ALA A 180 6.17 -4.94 15.29
N SER A 181 7.19 -5.00 16.14
CA SER A 181 7.18 -5.35 17.56
C SER A 181 5.83 -5.35 18.26
N GLN A 182 5.42 -6.54 18.74
CA GLN A 182 4.71 -6.64 20.00
C GLN A 182 5.64 -6.13 21.11
N LYS A 183 5.29 -5.00 21.72
CA LYS A 183 5.46 -4.81 23.15
C LYS A 183 4.43 -3.83 23.68
#